data_AF-A0A9Q0G6D4-F1
#
_entry.id   AF-A0A9Q0G6D4-F1
#
_cell.length_a   1.000
_cell.length_b   1.000
_cell.length_c   1.000
_cell.angle_alpha   90.00
_cell.angle_beta   90.00
_cell.angle_gamma   90.00
#
_symmetry.space_group_name_H-M   'P 1'
#
loop_
_entity.id
_entity.type
_entity.pdbx_description
1 polymer ?
#
loop_
_entity_poly.entity_id
_entity_poly.type
_entity_poly.pdbx_seq_one_letter_code
_entity_poly.pdbx_strand_id
1 'polypeptide(L)'
;MRDLITSPPPTTFKSLKATVGEFPALNGQSVAYAVLQYPNGTANPPHIHPRAAELLFLIDGTLQVGFVDTTNKLFTQTLQVGDMFIFPKGLVHFQYNPDERIFATAISSFGSANPGLESLPTTLFSTGIDYN
;
A
#
# COMPACT_ATOMS: atom_id res chain seq x y z
N MET A 1 3.51 -14.58 8.61
CA MET A 1 4.01 -13.23 8.93
C MET A 1 5.33 -13.19 9.71
N ARG A 2 5.70 -14.25 10.44
CA ARG A 2 6.97 -14.28 11.19
C ARG A 2 8.23 -14.13 10.32
N ASP A 3 8.18 -14.58 9.07
CA ASP A 3 9.34 -14.57 8.18
C ASP A 3 9.67 -13.18 7.59
N LEU A 4 8.82 -12.17 7.80
CA LEU A 4 8.99 -10.83 7.22
C LEU A 4 10.17 -10.03 7.81
N ILE A 5 10.45 -10.25 9.09
CA ILE A 5 11.47 -9.51 9.83
C ILE A 5 12.86 -10.13 9.59
N THR A 6 12.90 -11.41 9.22
CA THR A 6 14.13 -12.19 9.09
C THR A 6 14.50 -12.52 7.65
N SER A 7 13.58 -12.33 6.70
CA SER A 7 13.85 -12.53 5.27
C SER A 7 14.63 -11.35 4.68
N PRO A 8 15.52 -11.59 3.69
CA PRO A 8 16.15 -10.51 2.94
C PRO A 8 15.10 -9.62 2.24
N PRO A 9 15.45 -8.36 1.92
CA PRO A 9 14.56 -7.46 1.18
C PRO A 9 14.09 -8.10 -0.13
N PRO A 10 12.80 -7.96 -0.51
CA PRO A 10 12.33 -8.49 -1.77
C PRO A 10 12.94 -7.74 -2.97
N THR A 11 12.95 -8.37 -4.14
CA THR A 11 13.41 -7.75 -5.40
C THR A 11 12.28 -7.09 -6.20
N THR A 12 11.02 -7.36 -5.85
CA THR A 12 9.83 -6.73 -6.42
C THR A 12 8.93 -6.22 -5.31
N PHE A 13 8.03 -5.28 -5.62
CA PHE A 13 7.00 -4.86 -4.67
C PHE A 13 6.24 -6.08 -4.12
N LYS A 14 6.06 -6.12 -2.81
CA LYS A 14 5.40 -7.25 -2.12
C LYS A 14 4.37 -6.73 -1.13
N SER A 15 3.17 -7.29 -1.20
CA SER A 15 2.08 -7.06 -0.26
C SER A 15 1.74 -8.35 0.45
N LEU A 16 1.86 -8.36 1.78
CA LEU A 16 1.44 -9.47 2.63
C LEU A 16 0.24 -9.05 3.44
N LYS A 17 -0.88 -9.70 3.17
CA LYS A 17 -2.20 -9.28 3.62
C LYS A 17 -2.67 -10.10 4.82
N ALA A 18 -3.44 -9.45 5.67
CA ALA A 18 -4.31 -10.05 6.66
C ALA A 18 -5.70 -9.45 6.46
N THR A 19 -6.40 -9.94 5.44
CA THR A 19 -7.84 -9.71 5.26
C THR A 19 -8.63 -10.92 5.75
N VAL A 20 -9.96 -10.88 5.67
CA VAL A 20 -10.81 -12.04 5.95
C VAL A 20 -10.44 -13.27 5.09
N GLY A 21 -9.80 -13.08 3.93
CA GLY A 21 -9.31 -14.17 3.09
C GLY A 21 -8.12 -14.92 3.69
N GLU A 22 -7.16 -14.21 4.28
CA GLU A 22 -5.97 -14.81 4.89
C GLU A 22 -6.15 -15.12 6.38
N PHE A 23 -6.97 -14.32 7.07
CA PHE A 23 -7.24 -14.45 8.49
C PHE A 23 -8.74 -14.34 8.78
N PRO A 24 -9.50 -15.45 8.67
CA PRO A 24 -10.96 -15.46 8.79
C PRO A 24 -11.50 -14.91 10.12
N ALA A 25 -10.70 -14.90 11.19
CA ALA A 25 -11.08 -14.33 12.48
C ALA A 25 -11.36 -12.82 12.43
N LEU A 26 -10.94 -12.13 11.36
CA LEU A 26 -11.26 -10.72 11.12
C LEU A 26 -12.72 -10.49 10.72
N ASN A 27 -13.48 -11.55 10.38
CA ASN A 27 -14.89 -11.42 10.04
C ASN A 27 -15.68 -10.77 11.21
N GLY A 28 -16.42 -9.71 10.90
CA GLY A 28 -17.15 -8.93 11.89
C GLY A 28 -16.31 -7.97 12.75
N GLN A 29 -14.99 -7.90 12.57
CA GLN A 29 -14.10 -7.03 13.37
C GLN A 29 -13.79 -5.68 12.70
N SER A 30 -14.18 -5.51 11.43
CA SER A 30 -14.00 -4.27 10.67
C SER A 30 -12.55 -3.79 10.55
N VAL A 31 -11.58 -4.71 10.64
CA VAL A 31 -10.16 -4.41 10.53
C VAL A 31 -9.46 -5.43 9.63
N ALA A 32 -8.54 -4.93 8.81
CA ALA A 32 -7.55 -5.71 8.09
C ALA A 32 -6.24 -4.91 8.05
N TYR A 33 -5.15 -5.56 7.67
CA TYR A 33 -3.92 -4.83 7.34
C TYR A 33 -3.14 -5.51 6.23
N ALA A 34 -2.15 -4.79 5.70
CA ALA A 34 -1.10 -5.33 4.86
C ALA A 34 0.25 -4.80 5.30
N VAL A 35 1.27 -5.65 5.24
CA VAL A 35 2.68 -5.21 5.26
C VAL A 35 3.13 -5.06 3.82
N LEU A 36 3.63 -3.88 3.50
CA LEU A 36 4.05 -3.48 2.16
C LEU A 36 5.57 -3.29 2.15
N GLN A 37 6.25 -3.98 1.25
CA GLN A 37 7.70 -3.88 1.06
C GLN A 37 7.99 -3.38 -0.35
N TYR A 38 8.79 -2.32 -0.43
CA TYR A 38 9.13 -1.62 -1.65
C TYR A 38 10.64 -1.69 -1.88
N PRO A 39 11.13 -2.56 -2.76
CA PRO A 39 12.48 -2.41 -3.30
C PRO A 39 12.69 -1.01 -3.88
N ASN A 40 13.95 -0.64 -4.06
CA ASN A 40 14.36 0.63 -4.66
C ASN A 40 13.65 0.86 -6.02
N GLY A 41 13.10 2.06 -6.23
CA GLY A 41 12.45 2.44 -7.48
C GLY A 41 11.13 1.72 -7.80
N THR A 42 10.56 0.97 -6.86
CA THR A 42 9.27 0.28 -7.07
C THR A 42 8.08 1.07 -6.54
N ALA A 43 6.90 0.84 -7.11
CA ALA A 43 5.66 1.44 -6.64
C ALA A 43 4.60 0.38 -6.31
N ASN A 44 3.69 0.75 -5.42
CA ASN A 44 2.33 0.21 -5.44
C ASN A 44 1.55 1.10 -6.41
N PRO A 45 1.16 0.57 -7.59
CA PRO A 45 0.60 1.36 -8.69
C PRO A 45 -0.70 2.07 -8.26
N PRO A 46 -1.18 3.08 -9.02
CA PRO A 46 -2.47 3.69 -8.75
C PRO A 46 -3.59 2.65 -8.55
N HIS A 47 -4.26 2.69 -7.41
CA HIS A 47 -5.28 1.73 -7.01
C HIS A 47 -6.36 2.36 -6.12
N ILE A 48 -7.43 1.61 -5.87
CA ILE A 48 -8.49 1.97 -4.92
C ILE A 48 -8.81 0.84 -3.95
N HIS A 49 -9.31 1.26 -2.78
CA HIS A 49 -9.97 0.40 -1.80
C HIS A 49 -11.46 0.78 -1.72
N PRO A 50 -12.37 0.09 -2.45
CA PRO A 50 -13.77 0.51 -2.55
C PRO A 50 -14.53 0.38 -1.22
N ARG A 51 -14.03 -0.42 -0.27
CA ARG A 51 -14.76 -0.74 0.98
C ARG A 51 -14.12 -0.15 2.24
N ALA A 52 -12.94 0.46 2.18
CA ALA A 52 -12.26 1.01 3.35
C ALA A 52 -11.39 2.22 3.04
N ALA A 53 -11.20 3.09 4.03
CA ALA A 53 -10.04 3.97 4.06
C ALA A 53 -8.80 3.16 4.47
N GLU A 54 -7.62 3.63 4.06
CA GLU A 54 -6.33 3.06 4.41
C GLU A 54 -5.54 4.07 5.25
N LEU A 55 -5.03 3.62 6.39
CA LEU A 55 -4.10 4.36 7.23
C LEU A 55 -2.74 3.68 7.16
N LEU A 56 -1.77 4.34 6.52
CA LEU A 56 -0.43 3.83 6.33
C LEU A 56 0.52 4.42 7.37
N PHE A 57 1.38 3.57 7.94
CA PHE A 57 2.47 3.94 8.84
C PHE A 57 3.79 3.42 8.27
N LEU A 58 4.77 4.33 8.10
CA LEU A 58 6.08 4.01 7.55
C LEU A 58 7.02 3.53 8.66
N ILE A 59 7.55 2.31 8.55
CA ILE A 59 8.41 1.72 9.59
C ILE A 59 9.89 1.61 9.18
N ASP A 60 10.19 1.70 7.89
CA ASP A 60 11.56 1.70 7.38
C ASP A 60 11.65 2.39 6.00
N GLY A 61 12.78 3.03 5.71
CA GLY A 61 13.05 3.74 4.46
C GLY A 61 12.30 5.06 4.29
N THR A 62 11.97 5.41 3.03
CA THR A 62 11.21 6.60 2.65
C THR A 62 10.15 6.22 1.61
N LEU A 63 9.01 6.92 1.61
CA LEU A 63 7.97 6.73 0.61
C LEU A 63 7.44 8.07 0.12
N GLN A 64 7.31 8.21 -1.19
CA GLN A 64 6.44 9.20 -1.78
C GLN A 64 5.03 8.61 -1.90
N VAL A 65 4.05 9.28 -1.31
CA VAL A 65 2.66 8.83 -1.32
C VAL A 65 1.76 9.92 -1.86
N GLY A 66 0.60 9.53 -2.39
CA GLY A 66 -0.41 10.51 -2.74
C GLY A 66 -1.76 9.93 -3.10
N PHE A 67 -2.78 10.77 -3.07
CA PHE A 67 -4.13 10.47 -3.54
C PHE A 67 -4.69 11.60 -4.39
N VAL A 68 -5.68 11.29 -5.21
CA VAL A 68 -6.43 12.26 -6.03
C VAL A 68 -7.85 12.35 -5.49
N ASP A 69 -8.31 13.56 -5.21
CA ASP A 69 -9.69 13.79 -4.78
C ASP A 69 -10.67 13.84 -5.96
N THR A 70 -11.96 13.99 -5.66
CA THR A 70 -13.02 14.02 -6.67
C THR A 70 -13.05 15.30 -7.51
N THR A 71 -12.19 16.27 -7.21
CA THR A 71 -11.95 17.48 -8.04
C THR A 71 -10.73 17.31 -8.94
N ASN A 72 -10.13 16.11 -8.97
CA ASN A 72 -8.87 15.79 -9.65
C ASN A 72 -7.65 16.50 -9.05
N LYS A 73 -7.75 16.97 -7.80
CA LYS A 73 -6.60 17.56 -7.11
C LYS A 73 -5.72 16.46 -6.53
N LEU A 74 -4.44 16.53 -6.86
CA LEU A 74 -3.41 15.65 -6.32
C LEU A 74 -2.92 16.18 -4.96
N PHE A 75 -2.90 15.30 -3.96
CA PHE A 75 -2.28 15.52 -2.66
C PHE A 75 -1.12 14.52 -2.51
N THR A 76 0.06 15.03 -2.19
CA THR A 76 1.28 14.21 -2.05
C THR A 76 2.07 14.57 -0.81
N GLN A 77 2.80 13.59 -0.28
CA GLN A 77 3.76 13.79 0.80
C GLN A 77 4.94 12.83 0.61
N THR A 78 6.15 13.29 0.95
CA THR A 78 7.29 12.40 1.19
C THR A 78 7.32 12.05 2.67
N LEU A 79 7.21 10.76 2.99
CA LEU A 79 7.21 10.22 4.34
C LEU A 79 8.62 9.83 4.78
N GLN A 80 8.92 10.05 6.05
CA GLN A 80 10.05 9.52 6.79
C GLN A 80 9.56 8.47 7.80
N VAL A 81 10.49 7.65 8.32
CA VAL A 81 10.16 6.63 9.33
C VAL A 81 9.44 7.27 10.52
N GLY A 82 8.29 6.69 10.89
CA GLY A 82 7.41 7.21 11.94
C GLY A 82 6.27 8.09 11.43
N ASP A 83 6.28 8.50 10.16
CA ASP A 83 5.17 9.27 9.59
C ASP A 83 3.96 8.38 9.28
N MET A 84 2.79 9.03 9.28
CA MET A 84 1.51 8.43 8.90
C MET A 84 0.89 9.17 7.72
N PHE A 85 0.13 8.45 6.91
CA PHE A 85 -0.67 9.03 5.84
C PHE A 85 -2.02 8.33 5.70
N ILE A 86 -3.08 9.10 5.45
CA ILE A 86 -4.43 8.58 5.26
C ILE A 86 -4.81 8.65 3.78
N PHE A 87 -5.30 7.53 3.24
CA PHE A 87 -5.96 7.46 1.95
C PHE A 87 -7.47 7.33 2.19
N PRO A 88 -8.28 8.36 1.86
CA PRO A 88 -9.71 8.30 2.05
C PRO A 88 -10.35 7.17 1.23
N LYS A 89 -11.43 6.59 1.77
CA LYS A 89 -12.13 5.45 1.16
C LYS A 89 -12.49 5.72 -0.30
N GLY A 90 -12.12 4.78 -1.17
CA GLY A 90 -12.49 4.79 -2.59
C GLY A 90 -11.74 5.81 -3.47
N LEU A 91 -10.83 6.62 -2.91
CA LEU A 91 -10.02 7.54 -3.73
C LEU A 91 -8.83 6.82 -4.36
N VAL A 92 -8.47 7.24 -5.57
CA VAL A 92 -7.29 6.74 -6.28
C VAL A 92 -6.05 7.21 -5.54
N HIS A 93 -5.14 6.29 -5.24
CA HIS A 93 -3.91 6.59 -4.53
C HIS A 93 -2.77 5.65 -4.94
N PHE A 94 -1.55 6.02 -4.55
CA PHE A 94 -0.33 5.29 -4.86
C PHE A 94 0.70 5.46 -3.74
N GLN A 95 1.70 4.57 -3.75
CA GLN A 95 2.92 4.71 -2.97
C GLN A 95 4.12 4.36 -3.85
N TYR A 96 5.23 5.06 -3.71
CA TYR A 96 6.44 4.88 -4.49
C TYR A 96 7.66 5.00 -3.58
N ASN A 97 8.64 4.11 -3.74
CA ASN A 97 9.93 4.25 -3.09
C ASN A 97 10.91 4.97 -4.03
N PRO A 98 11.19 6.28 -3.81
CA PRO A 98 12.10 7.03 -4.65
C PRO A 98 13.58 6.78 -4.33
N ASP A 99 13.90 6.05 -3.26
CA ASP A 99 15.29 5.79 -2.88
C ASP A 99 15.92 4.74 -3.80
N GLU A 100 17.13 5.02 -4.28
CA GLU A 100 17.84 4.17 -5.24
C GLU A 100 18.56 2.98 -4.58
N ARG A 101 18.71 2.98 -3.25
CA ARG A 101 19.56 2.05 -2.52
C ARG A 101 18.87 1.37 -1.34
N ILE A 102 17.91 2.06 -0.74
CA ILE A 102 17.23 1.64 0.49
C ILE A 102 15.83 1.17 0.14
N PHE A 103 15.46 -0.04 0.56
CA PHE A 103 14.08 -0.51 0.47
C PHE A 103 13.23 0.19 1.52
N ALA A 104 11.92 0.29 1.30
CA ALA A 104 10.99 0.82 2.28
C ALA A 104 10.04 -0.27 2.77
N THR A 105 9.61 -0.17 4.03
CA THR A 105 8.57 -1.03 4.59
C THR A 105 7.51 -0.20 5.30
N ALA A 106 6.25 -0.44 4.96
CA ALA A 106 5.11 0.23 5.58
C ALA A 106 4.03 -0.78 6.01
N ILE A 107 3.19 -0.36 6.94
CA ILE A 107 2.00 -1.09 7.38
C ILE A 107 0.78 -0.28 7.00
N SER A 108 -0.10 -0.87 6.20
CA SER A 108 -1.38 -0.29 5.80
C SER A 108 -2.50 -0.95 6.61
N SER A 109 -3.25 -0.17 7.38
CA SER A 109 -4.40 -0.62 8.16
C SER A 109 -5.69 -0.16 7.51
N PHE A 110 -6.72 -1.02 7.52
CA PHE A 110 -7.98 -0.76 6.83
C PHE A 110 -9.16 -0.81 7.78
N GLY A 111 -10.12 0.10 7.61
CA GLY A 111 -11.41 0.10 8.33
C GLY A 111 -12.42 -0.96 7.85
N SER A 112 -11.95 -2.08 7.31
CA SER A 112 -12.78 -3.22 6.88
C SER A 112 -11.95 -4.49 6.90
N ALA A 113 -12.55 -5.60 7.31
CA ALA A 113 -11.95 -6.94 7.17
C ALA A 113 -11.75 -7.35 5.70
N ASN A 114 -12.46 -6.70 4.78
CA ASN A 114 -12.32 -6.89 3.34
C ASN A 114 -12.33 -5.52 2.64
N PRO A 115 -11.17 -4.82 2.54
CA PRO A 115 -11.10 -3.49 1.94
C PRO A 115 -11.37 -3.49 0.43
N GLY A 116 -11.13 -4.63 -0.24
CA GLY A 116 -11.05 -4.72 -1.71
C GLY A 116 -9.80 -4.06 -2.25
N LEU A 117 -9.39 -4.43 -3.46
CA LEU A 117 -8.24 -3.82 -4.13
C LEU A 117 -8.52 -3.86 -5.63
N GLU A 118 -8.47 -2.70 -6.26
CA GLU A 118 -8.54 -2.59 -7.72
C GLU A 118 -7.35 -1.76 -8.20
N SER A 119 -6.47 -2.38 -8.97
CA SER A 119 -5.32 -1.70 -9.59
C SER A 119 -5.74 -1.08 -10.91
N LEU A 120 -5.56 0.23 -11.07
CA LEU A 120 -5.99 0.94 -12.28
C LEU A 120 -5.25 0.47 -13.53
N PRO A 121 -3.91 0.32 -13.55
CA PRO A 121 -3.21 -0.20 -14.73
C PRO A 121 -3.75 -1.55 -15.21
N THR A 122 -3.96 -2.48 -14.28
CA THR A 122 -4.47 -3.82 -14.62
C THR A 122 -5.93 -3.77 -15.08
N THR A 123 -6.80 -3.02 -14.39
CA THR A 123 -8.22 -2.92 -14.75
C THR A 123 -8.42 -2.24 -16.12
N LEU A 124 -7.62 -1.22 -16.44
CA LEU A 124 -7.79 -0.44 -17.67
C LEU A 124 -7.06 -1.02 -18.87
N PHE A 125 -5.86 -1.56 -18.67
CA PHE A 125 -4.95 -1.94 -19.75
C PHE A 125 -4.60 -3.43 -19.76
N SER A 126 -5.07 -4.21 -18.78
CA SER A 126 -4.71 -5.63 -18.60
C SER A 126 -3.22 -5.88 -18.39
N THR A 127 -2.46 -4.86 -17.96
CA THR A 127 -1.01 -4.93 -17.71
C THR A 127 -0.65 -4.33 -16.36
N GLY A 128 0.59 -4.57 -15.90
CA GLY A 128 1.17 -3.92 -14.73
C GLY A 128 1.89 -2.62 -15.10
N ILE A 129 2.69 -2.12 -14.16
CA ILE A 129 3.73 -1.12 -14.41
C ILE A 129 5.06 -1.86 -14.44
N ASP A 130 5.84 -1.64 -15.50
CA ASP A 130 7.20 -2.16 -15.60
C ASP A 130 8.18 -1.20 -14.91
N TYR A 131 8.87 -1.71 -13.89
CA TYR A 131 9.94 -1.01 -13.18
C TYR A 131 11.25 -1.61 -13.69
N ASN A 132 11.71 -1.14 -14.85
CA ASN A 132 12.85 -1.67 -15.64
C ASN A 132 14.05 -2.13 -14.81
#